data_AF-A0A6M1YK16-F1
#
_entry.id   AF-A0A6M1YK16-F1
#
_cell.length_a   1.000
_cell.length_b   1.000
_cell.length_c   1.000
_cell.angle_alpha   90.00
_cell.angle_beta   90.00
_cell.angle_gamma   90.00
#
_symmetry.space_group_name_H-M   'P 1'
#
loop_
_entity.id
_entity.type
_entity.pdbx_description
1 polymer ?
#
loop_
_entity_poly.entity_id
_entity_poly.type
_entity_poly.pdbx_seq_one_letter_code
_entity_poly.pdbx_strand_id
1 'polypeptide(L)'
;MKKKDYMASRTPPPDPLRSSHFQSSQSAGEIIIDRNIPKDIAEVLDELSHQRALHFDKLHHFSSEQATAFKKLESALMDYEFRFLEMKKAYLEYQKDQKNQKSQQKFSQLYEQLDTLGVELTKTYASLGMISDHFDLLLNREHSYADFICTKERILNPILNNLLFFQQLHAFFQTNQERVISEFQKAGILQSGLPALEKIDLEYVNEGDETHHFGKKPVVVTFIFSKGMSFKFVCKPRDALLDQKVIELFRQINQLPPSQKSSTHDLPTYTILSPSKETSWEMIEDLGPISLWEFIDGKHPSHKQSAHSFIDQDVSKEKQAVLYQKLNHLDAILTQLSISDLTFANIFFVALDSDHPEIVPIDLENIQWGKPTQLKGHPEQVHLKPQELQLISELKEKIPSLIIRILPLGTQDLLVFGSTHKTNEDLTTRSTQNLGSQGYTIFQEELLKKLLLKDILNSDVPYLTELQKVLYYGLPSQGVRIGERK
;
A
#
# COMPACT_ATOMS: atom_id res chain seq x y z
N MET A 1 6.97 -15.74 15.88
CA MET A 1 8.36 -15.91 16.41
C MET A 1 8.51 -15.10 17.69
N LYS A 2 9.14 -15.64 18.76
CA LYS A 2 9.19 -14.99 20.08
C LYS A 2 10.28 -13.90 20.15
N LYS A 3 9.91 -12.75 20.74
CA LYS A 3 10.64 -11.47 20.93
C LYS A 3 12.04 -11.53 21.62
N LYS A 4 12.63 -12.70 21.87
CA LYS A 4 13.84 -12.85 22.70
C LYS A 4 15.13 -13.19 21.95
N ASP A 5 15.07 -13.52 20.67
CA ASP A 5 16.27 -14.00 19.96
C ASP A 5 17.05 -12.89 19.22
N TYR A 6 16.55 -11.65 19.19
CA TYR A 6 17.19 -10.54 18.46
C TYR A 6 18.39 -9.91 19.18
N MET A 7 18.61 -10.19 20.48
CA MET A 7 19.71 -9.59 21.25
C MET A 7 20.98 -10.46 21.35
N ALA A 8 21.01 -11.64 20.73
CA ALA A 8 22.10 -12.59 20.88
C ALA A 8 23.11 -12.65 19.71
N SER A 9 22.86 -11.99 18.57
CA SER A 9 23.83 -11.91 17.47
C SER A 9 24.53 -10.55 17.45
N ARG A 10 25.44 -10.32 18.40
CA ARG A 10 26.46 -9.28 18.24
C ARG A 10 27.45 -9.75 17.18
N THR A 11 27.18 -9.45 15.92
CA THR A 11 28.18 -9.55 14.86
C THR A 11 29.32 -8.58 15.21
N PRO A 12 30.60 -8.99 15.15
CA PRO A 12 31.71 -8.05 15.21
C PRO A 12 31.54 -6.97 14.13
N PRO A 13 32.21 -5.81 14.24
CA PRO A 13 32.30 -4.88 13.11
C PRO A 13 32.67 -5.69 11.86
N PRO A 14 31.99 -5.51 10.72
CA PRO A 14 32.34 -6.22 9.50
C PRO A 14 33.83 -6.04 9.20
N ASP A 15 34.51 -7.12 8.82
CA ASP A 15 35.88 -7.02 8.33
C ASP A 15 35.87 -6.10 7.09
N PRO A 16 36.47 -4.89 7.14
CA PRO A 16 36.36 -3.89 6.07
C PRO A 16 37.00 -4.33 4.76
N LEU A 17 37.63 -5.50 4.71
CA LEU A 17 38.29 -6.07 3.55
C LEU A 17 37.36 -6.75 2.53
N ARG A 18 36.04 -6.83 2.77
CA ARG A 18 35.12 -7.58 1.88
C ARG A 18 34.15 -6.77 1.00
N SER A 19 34.12 -5.43 1.05
CA SER A 19 33.30 -4.63 0.12
C SER A 19 34.18 -3.95 -0.96
N SER A 20 34.09 -4.44 -2.19
CA SER A 20 34.80 -3.92 -3.36
C SER A 20 34.20 -2.64 -3.94
N HIS A 21 35.08 -1.76 -4.43
CA HIS A 21 34.88 -0.61 -5.34
C HIS A 21 34.39 0.73 -4.73
N PHE A 22 35.26 1.37 -3.95
CA PHE A 22 35.38 2.84 -3.96
C PHE A 22 36.73 3.21 -4.60
N GLN A 23 36.70 3.81 -5.79
CA GLN A 23 37.91 4.34 -6.43
C GLN A 23 38.26 5.70 -5.77
N SER A 24 39.34 5.74 -5.00
CA SER A 24 39.92 7.00 -4.52
C SER A 24 40.89 7.56 -5.57
N SER A 25 40.57 8.71 -6.17
CA SER A 25 41.57 9.49 -6.90
C SER A 25 42.51 10.17 -5.91
N GLN A 26 43.82 9.97 -6.09
CA GLN A 26 44.87 10.48 -5.23
C GLN A 26 45.17 11.96 -5.53
N SER A 27 44.85 12.83 -4.59
CA SER A 27 45.60 14.05 -4.26
C SER A 27 45.20 14.49 -2.85
N ALA A 28 46.03 15.29 -2.17
CA ALA A 28 45.81 15.78 -0.80
C ALA A 28 44.66 16.82 -0.72
N GLY A 29 43.49 16.45 -1.23
CA GLY A 29 42.25 17.22 -1.17
C GLY A 29 41.45 16.89 0.09
N GLU A 30 40.67 17.86 0.53
CA GLU A 30 39.66 17.71 1.58
C GLU A 30 38.84 16.43 1.37
N ILE A 31 38.48 15.76 2.48
CA ILE A 31 37.55 14.63 2.43
C ILE A 31 36.16 15.22 2.25
N ILE A 32 35.73 15.27 0.99
CA ILE A 32 34.39 15.66 0.61
C ILE A 32 33.52 14.40 0.69
N ILE A 33 32.60 14.35 1.65
CA ILE A 33 31.49 13.40 1.57
C ILE A 33 30.67 13.82 0.37
N ASP A 34 30.42 12.89 -0.56
CA ASP A 34 29.53 13.16 -1.67
C ASP A 34 28.12 13.45 -1.14
N ARG A 35 27.79 14.74 -1.06
CA ARG A 35 26.46 15.25 -0.73
C ARG A 35 25.67 15.57 -1.99
N ASN A 36 26.16 15.20 -3.17
CA ASN A 36 25.43 15.43 -4.41
C ASN A 36 24.19 14.54 -4.41
N ILE A 37 23.05 15.20 -4.28
CA ILE A 37 21.75 14.60 -4.52
C ILE A 37 21.44 14.87 -6.01
N PRO A 38 21.08 13.84 -6.79
CA PRO A 38 20.61 14.04 -8.16
C PRO A 38 19.51 15.11 -8.22
N LYS A 39 19.54 15.96 -9.26
CA LYS A 39 18.69 17.15 -9.34
C LYS A 39 17.20 16.83 -9.25
N ASP A 40 16.77 15.80 -9.99
CA ASP A 40 15.41 15.26 -9.98
C ASP A 40 14.97 14.81 -8.59
N ILE A 41 15.86 14.15 -7.83
CA ILE A 41 15.60 13.77 -6.45
C ILE A 41 15.49 15.00 -5.57
N ALA A 42 16.43 15.95 -5.67
CA ALA A 42 16.41 17.18 -4.87
C ALA A 42 15.10 17.96 -5.04
N GLU A 43 14.61 18.10 -6.27
CA GLU A 43 13.33 18.76 -6.55
C GLU A 43 12.13 18.06 -5.88
N VAL A 44 12.11 16.72 -5.85
CA VAL A 44 11.05 15.97 -5.17
C VAL A 44 11.18 16.07 -3.65
N LEU A 45 12.40 16.03 -3.11
CA LEU A 45 12.64 16.18 -1.66
C LEU A 45 12.18 17.55 -1.15
N ASP A 46 12.41 18.62 -1.91
CA ASP A 46 11.95 19.96 -1.57
C ASP A 46 10.41 20.02 -1.54
N GLU A 47 9.75 19.42 -2.54
CA GLU A 47 8.29 19.35 -2.62
C GLU A 47 7.69 18.55 -1.44
N LEU A 48 8.28 17.40 -1.11
CA LEU A 48 7.87 16.58 0.02
C LEU A 48 8.09 17.28 1.36
N SER A 49 9.20 17.99 1.52
CA SER A 49 9.49 18.76 2.73
C SER A 49 8.48 19.89 2.93
N HIS A 50 8.10 20.58 1.85
CA HIS A 50 7.04 21.59 1.89
C HIS A 50 5.67 20.98 2.25
N GLN A 51 5.31 19.87 1.62
CA GLN A 51 4.08 19.13 1.92
C GLN A 51 4.04 18.65 3.38
N ARG A 52 5.16 18.13 3.89
CA ARG A 52 5.31 17.70 5.28
C ARG A 52 5.08 18.85 6.25
N ALA A 53 5.61 20.04 5.98
CA ALA A 53 5.37 21.21 6.82
C ALA A 53 3.86 21.56 6.89
N LEU A 54 3.18 21.58 5.74
CA LEU A 54 1.73 21.85 5.68
C LEU A 54 0.91 20.79 6.43
N HIS A 55 1.25 19.50 6.27
CA HIS A 55 0.57 18.42 6.96
C HIS A 55 0.85 18.42 8.46
N PHE A 56 2.05 18.84 8.87
CA PHE A 56 2.41 18.98 10.28
C PHE A 56 1.56 20.04 10.97
N ASP A 57 1.40 21.20 10.33
CA ASP A 57 0.54 22.27 10.86
C ASP A 57 -0.90 21.78 11.03
N LYS A 58 -1.42 21.01 10.07
CA LYS A 58 -2.75 20.39 10.17
C LYS A 58 -2.83 19.37 11.30
N LEU A 59 -1.87 18.46 11.40
CA LEU A 59 -1.82 17.48 12.50
C LEU A 59 -1.78 18.19 13.85
N HIS A 60 -1.01 19.27 13.98
CA HIS A 60 -0.93 20.05 15.20
C HIS A 60 -2.28 20.67 15.60
N HIS A 61 -3.11 21.08 14.63
CA HIS A 61 -4.47 21.55 14.88
C HIS A 61 -5.40 20.43 15.36
N PHE A 62 -5.25 19.21 14.85
CA PHE A 62 -6.05 18.06 15.28
C PHE A 62 -5.59 17.44 16.61
N SER A 63 -4.27 17.28 16.79
CA SER A 63 -3.66 16.59 17.93
C SER A 63 -2.24 17.09 18.21
N SER A 64 -2.11 17.96 19.21
CA SER A 64 -0.81 18.48 19.67
C SER A 64 0.11 17.38 20.22
N GLU A 65 -0.44 16.34 20.83
CA GLU A 65 0.30 15.20 21.35
C GLU A 65 0.97 14.40 20.22
N GLN A 66 0.21 14.02 19.19
CA GLN A 66 0.74 13.29 18.04
C GLN A 66 1.72 14.14 17.23
N ALA A 67 1.45 15.44 17.06
CA ALA A 67 2.39 16.37 16.45
C ALA A 67 3.70 16.45 17.24
N THR A 68 3.64 16.50 18.58
CA THR A 68 4.83 16.49 19.44
C THR A 68 5.62 15.19 19.30
N ALA A 69 4.94 14.04 19.28
CA ALA A 69 5.57 12.74 19.07
C ALA A 69 6.27 12.65 17.70
N PHE A 70 5.61 13.14 16.64
CA PHE A 70 6.20 13.23 15.31
C PHE A 70 7.46 14.13 15.29
N LYS A 71 7.42 15.32 15.90
CA LYS A 71 8.59 16.21 15.97
C LYS A 71 9.77 15.61 16.72
N LYS A 72 9.52 14.81 17.76
CA LYS A 72 10.58 14.06 18.44
C LYS A 72 11.25 13.06 17.50
N LEU A 73 10.47 12.33 16.71
CA LEU A 73 11.01 11.42 15.70
C LEU A 73 11.82 12.17 14.63
N GLU A 74 11.27 13.26 14.08
CA GLU A 74 11.97 14.07 13.08
C GLU A 74 13.30 14.61 13.63
N SER A 75 13.30 15.15 14.86
CA SER A 75 14.53 15.62 15.51
C SER A 75 15.54 14.50 15.72
N ALA A 76 15.09 13.31 16.12
CA ALA A 76 15.98 12.17 16.35
C ALA A 76 16.58 11.65 15.03
N LEU A 77 15.83 11.66 13.93
CA LEU A 77 16.34 11.32 12.60
C LEU A 77 17.36 12.34 12.08
N MET A 78 17.17 13.63 12.38
CA MET A 78 18.16 14.67 12.06
C MET A 78 19.46 14.50 12.86
N ASP A 79 19.40 14.11 14.13
CA ASP A 79 20.60 13.77 14.91
C ASP A 79 21.30 12.54 14.34
N TYR A 80 20.53 11.50 13.99
CA TYR A 80 21.07 10.30 13.34
C TYR A 80 21.75 10.62 12.00
N GLU A 81 21.17 11.48 11.17
CA GLU A 81 21.78 11.98 9.94
C GLU A 81 23.14 12.65 10.18
N PHE A 82 23.19 13.53 11.18
CA PHE A 82 24.42 14.21 11.55
C PHE A 82 25.52 13.20 11.93
N ARG A 83 25.19 12.22 12.78
CA ARG A 83 26.11 11.14 13.19
C ARG A 83 26.53 10.25 12.02
N PHE A 84 25.61 9.96 11.11
CA PHE A 84 25.89 9.20 9.89
C PHE A 84 26.95 9.90 9.03
N LEU A 85 26.82 11.22 8.84
CA LEU A 85 27.80 12.02 8.11
C LEU A 85 29.17 12.05 8.81
N GLU A 86 29.20 12.23 10.13
CA GLU A 86 30.45 12.18 10.90
C GLU A 86 31.15 10.82 10.77
N MET A 87 30.38 9.73 10.83
CA MET A 87 30.86 8.36 10.69
C MET A 87 31.45 8.12 9.29
N LYS A 88 30.76 8.55 8.22
CA LYS A 88 31.26 8.45 6.84
C LYS A 88 32.56 9.25 6.65
N LYS A 89 32.67 10.44 7.24
CA LYS A 89 33.92 11.21 7.21
C LYS A 89 35.07 10.46 7.88
N ALA A 90 34.84 9.95 9.08
CA ALA A 90 35.84 9.18 9.83
C ALA A 90 36.26 7.90 9.09
N TYR A 91 35.32 7.24 8.41
CA TYR A 91 35.60 6.07 7.58
C TYR A 91 36.52 6.40 6.40
N LEU A 92 36.25 7.50 5.67
CA LEU A 92 37.10 7.94 4.57
C LEU A 92 38.50 8.37 5.06
N GLU A 93 38.60 9.00 6.24
CA GLU A 93 39.87 9.31 6.90
C GLU A 93 40.68 8.04 7.19
N TYR A 94 40.02 7.01 7.72
CA TYR A 94 40.63 5.70 7.98
C TYR A 94 41.05 4.98 6.69
N GLN A 95 40.24 5.04 5.62
CA GLN A 95 40.59 4.44 4.34
C GLN A 95 41.82 5.09 3.69
N LYS A 96 42.00 6.42 3.83
CA LYS A 96 43.17 7.14 3.32
C LYS A 96 44.46 6.72 4.03
N ASP A 97 44.39 6.40 5.32
CA ASP A 97 45.54 5.94 6.11
C ASP A 97 45.11 4.82 7.07
N GLN A 98 45.18 3.59 6.60
CA GLN A 98 44.78 2.40 7.37
C GLN A 98 45.64 2.17 8.63
N LYS A 99 46.76 2.89 8.79
CA LYS A 99 47.60 2.84 10.00
C LYS A 99 47.17 3.89 11.04
N ASN A 100 46.23 4.78 10.70
CA ASN A 100 45.73 5.80 11.60
C ASN A 100 44.73 5.21 12.62
N GLN A 101 45.28 4.72 13.73
CA GLN A 101 44.50 4.16 14.85
C GLN A 101 43.48 5.15 15.42
N LYS A 102 43.76 6.47 15.37
CA LYS A 102 42.83 7.50 15.87
C LYS A 102 41.58 7.59 14.99
N SER A 103 41.74 7.55 13.67
CA SER A 103 40.60 7.52 12.73
C SER A 103 39.81 6.23 12.85
N GLN A 104 40.48 5.09 13.03
CA GLN A 104 39.83 3.80 13.27
C GLN A 104 38.99 3.80 14.56
N GLN A 105 39.55 4.31 15.66
CA GLN A 105 38.84 4.44 16.95
C GLN A 105 37.64 5.37 16.83
N LYS A 106 37.81 6.54 16.21
CA LYS A 106 36.72 7.50 15.98
C LYS A 106 35.60 6.90 15.15
N PHE A 107 35.93 6.20 14.07
CA PHE A 107 34.95 5.48 13.25
C PHE A 107 34.19 4.45 14.09
N SER A 108 34.89 3.62 14.87
CA SER A 108 34.29 2.58 15.71
C SER A 108 33.35 3.17 16.79
N GLN A 109 33.73 4.28 17.41
CA GLN A 109 32.89 4.98 18.40
C GLN A 109 31.61 5.54 17.78
N LEU A 110 31.73 6.22 16.63
CA LEU A 110 30.57 6.77 15.92
C LEU A 110 29.64 5.66 15.42
N TYR A 111 30.21 4.53 15.02
CA TYR A 111 29.47 3.33 14.63
C TYR A 111 28.60 2.79 15.77
N GLU A 112 29.17 2.63 16.98
CA GLU A 112 28.43 2.18 18.16
C GLU A 112 27.35 3.17 18.62
N GLN A 113 27.63 4.48 18.49
CA GLN A 113 26.64 5.53 18.77
C GLN A 113 25.45 5.46 17.81
N LEU A 114 25.70 5.26 16.52
CA LEU A 114 24.63 5.08 15.52
C LEU A 114 23.79 3.85 15.82
N ASP A 115 24.40 2.74 16.24
CA ASP A 115 23.65 1.55 16.65
C ASP A 115 22.72 1.82 17.83
N THR A 116 23.19 2.57 18.82
CA THR A 116 22.40 2.95 19.99
C THR A 116 21.23 3.86 19.60
N LEU A 117 21.49 4.90 18.81
CA LEU A 117 20.46 5.81 18.30
C LEU A 117 19.45 5.08 17.41
N GLY A 118 19.90 4.14 16.59
CA GLY A 118 19.06 3.30 15.76
C GLY A 118 18.03 2.53 16.59
N VAL A 119 18.45 1.90 17.70
CA VAL A 119 17.55 1.19 18.63
C VAL A 119 16.53 2.13 19.27
N GLU A 120 16.93 3.34 19.67
CA GLU A 120 16.03 4.33 20.25
C GLU A 120 15.01 4.87 19.24
N LEU A 121 15.44 5.10 18.01
CA LEU A 121 14.57 5.47 16.90
C LEU A 121 13.56 4.37 16.59
N THR A 122 13.97 3.10 16.55
CA THR A 122 13.05 1.97 16.35
C THR A 122 11.99 1.92 17.46
N LYS A 123 12.35 2.20 18.72
CA LYS A 123 11.38 2.29 19.83
C LYS A 123 10.40 3.45 19.63
N THR A 124 10.91 4.62 19.24
CA THR A 124 10.07 5.81 18.97
C THR A 124 9.11 5.54 17.81
N TYR A 125 9.61 4.94 16.74
CA TYR A 125 8.84 4.52 15.57
C TYR A 125 7.73 3.52 15.94
N ALA A 126 8.06 2.49 16.74
CA ALA A 126 7.07 1.53 17.23
C ALA A 126 6.01 2.17 18.15
N SER A 127 6.39 3.19 18.94
CA SER A 127 5.43 3.90 19.81
C SER A 127 4.38 4.71 19.04
N LEU A 128 4.64 5.01 17.76
CA LEU A 128 3.70 5.64 16.84
C LEU A 128 2.82 4.61 16.11
N GLY A 129 2.90 3.32 16.48
CA GLY A 129 2.06 2.26 15.92
C GLY A 129 2.53 1.71 14.58
N MET A 130 3.79 1.94 14.19
CA MET A 130 4.33 1.57 12.88
C MET A 130 5.24 0.32 12.95
N ILE A 131 5.27 -0.47 11.87
CA ILE A 131 6.00 -1.76 11.76
C ILE A 131 7.48 -1.54 11.38
N SER A 132 8.41 -2.14 12.12
CA SER A 132 9.86 -1.80 12.09
C SER A 132 10.60 -2.07 10.78
N ASP A 133 10.03 -2.82 9.84
CA ASP A 133 10.77 -3.36 8.69
C ASP A 133 11.25 -2.25 7.72
N HIS A 134 10.57 -1.09 7.70
CA HIS A 134 11.04 0.10 6.97
C HIS A 134 12.28 0.75 7.59
N PHE A 135 12.51 0.52 8.89
CA PHE A 135 13.60 1.11 9.64
C PHE A 135 14.95 0.42 9.37
N ASP A 136 14.92 -0.88 9.06
CA ASP A 136 16.12 -1.68 8.77
C ASP A 136 16.90 -1.17 7.56
N LEU A 137 16.22 -0.54 6.59
CA LEU A 137 16.86 0.12 5.45
C LEU A 137 17.66 1.35 5.86
N LEU A 138 17.21 2.09 6.87
CA LEU A 138 17.88 3.30 7.40
C LEU A 138 19.14 2.92 8.19
N LEU A 139 19.19 1.69 8.70
CA LEU A 139 20.34 1.10 9.37
C LEU A 139 21.36 0.48 8.41
N ASN A 140 21.10 0.47 7.10
CA ASN A 140 22.04 -0.04 6.11
C ASN A 140 23.17 0.97 5.84
N ARG A 141 24.37 0.60 6.27
CA ARG A 141 25.54 1.49 6.41
C ARG A 141 26.30 1.70 5.09
N GLU A 142 26.00 0.90 4.07
CA GLU A 142 26.59 1.03 2.74
C GLU A 142 25.94 2.13 1.90
N HIS A 143 24.82 2.68 2.36
CA HIS A 143 24.05 3.73 1.69
C HIS A 143 24.90 4.97 1.38
N SER A 144 24.64 5.56 0.21
CA SER A 144 25.08 6.92 -0.12
C SER A 144 24.30 7.94 0.71
N TYR A 145 24.73 9.21 0.71
CA TYR A 145 23.95 10.26 1.36
C TYR A 145 22.57 10.46 0.71
N ALA A 146 22.49 10.32 -0.62
CA ALA A 146 21.23 10.37 -1.34
C ALA A 146 20.28 9.23 -0.89
N ASP A 147 20.79 8.00 -0.74
CA ASP A 147 19.98 6.87 -0.23
C ASP A 147 19.48 7.11 1.19
N PHE A 148 20.33 7.67 2.05
CA PHE A 148 19.98 8.02 3.42
C PHE A 148 18.83 9.03 3.46
N ILE A 149 18.92 10.12 2.70
CA ILE A 149 17.88 11.16 2.68
C ILE A 149 16.58 10.63 2.09
N CYS A 150 16.63 9.86 1.00
CA CYS A 150 15.45 9.19 0.45
C CYS A 150 14.78 8.28 1.50
N THR A 151 15.57 7.50 2.24
CA THR A 151 15.04 6.61 3.28
C THR A 151 14.44 7.39 4.45
N LYS A 152 15.06 8.51 4.86
CA LYS A 152 14.51 9.42 5.87
C LYS A 152 13.12 9.92 5.48
N GLU A 153 12.94 10.34 4.24
CA GLU A 153 11.64 10.81 3.72
C GLU A 153 10.60 9.69 3.66
N ARG A 154 11.00 8.48 3.24
CA ARG A 154 10.15 7.26 3.25
C ARG A 154 9.67 6.86 4.64
N ILE A 155 10.35 7.33 5.68
CA ILE A 155 9.92 7.16 7.07
C ILE A 155 9.03 8.32 7.52
N LEU A 156 9.47 9.56 7.33
CA LEU A 156 8.77 10.72 7.88
C LEU A 156 7.40 10.96 7.25
N ASN A 157 7.33 10.94 5.92
CA ASN A 157 6.10 11.35 5.23
C ASN A 157 4.94 10.38 5.48
N PRO A 158 5.11 9.04 5.37
CA PRO A 158 4.00 8.13 5.62
C PRO A 158 3.51 8.18 7.05
N ILE A 159 4.39 8.34 8.04
CA ILE A 159 3.98 8.45 9.45
C ILE A 159 3.09 9.68 9.65
N LEU A 160 3.57 10.85 9.20
CA LEU A 160 2.82 12.08 9.37
C LEU A 160 1.45 11.99 8.67
N ASN A 161 1.46 11.48 7.44
CA ASN A 161 0.25 11.36 6.64
C ASN A 161 -0.74 10.38 7.27
N ASN A 162 -0.27 9.26 7.84
CA ASN A 162 -1.09 8.31 8.56
C ASN A 162 -1.65 8.87 9.86
N LEU A 163 -0.85 9.59 10.65
CA LEU A 163 -1.34 10.26 11.87
C LEU A 163 -2.42 11.29 11.56
N LEU A 164 -2.19 12.15 10.56
CA LEU A 164 -3.17 13.14 10.11
C LEU A 164 -4.44 12.45 9.58
N PHE A 165 -4.28 11.44 8.75
CA PHE A 165 -5.40 10.68 8.19
C PHE A 165 -6.27 10.04 9.27
N PHE A 166 -5.66 9.51 10.33
CA PHE A 166 -6.38 8.93 11.46
C PHE A 166 -7.28 9.95 12.17
N GLN A 167 -6.76 11.17 12.37
CA GLN A 167 -7.55 12.27 12.96
C GLN A 167 -8.68 12.72 12.03
N GLN A 168 -8.41 12.82 10.73
CA GLN A 168 -9.43 13.15 9.74
C GLN A 168 -10.53 12.06 9.68
N LEU A 169 -10.18 10.78 9.77
CA LEU A 169 -11.14 9.68 9.82
C LEU A 169 -11.98 9.71 11.09
N HIS A 170 -11.37 9.98 12.25
CA HIS A 170 -12.13 10.14 13.49
C HIS A 170 -13.18 11.25 13.34
N ALA A 171 -12.79 12.43 12.84
CA ALA A 171 -13.72 13.52 12.59
C ALA A 171 -14.80 13.12 11.57
N PHE A 172 -14.42 12.49 10.46
CA PHE A 172 -15.35 12.03 9.43
C PHE A 172 -16.41 11.08 10.00
N PHE A 173 -16.00 10.07 10.77
CA PHE A 173 -16.95 9.09 11.32
C PHE A 173 -17.79 9.66 12.46
N GLN A 174 -17.28 10.58 13.27
CA GLN A 174 -18.09 11.29 14.26
C GLN A 174 -19.22 12.08 13.59
N THR A 175 -18.90 12.77 12.50
CA THR A 175 -19.89 13.54 11.73
C THR A 175 -20.89 12.64 11.00
N ASN A 176 -20.43 11.53 10.41
CA ASN A 176 -21.24 10.70 9.50
C ASN A 176 -21.73 9.37 10.12
N GLN A 177 -21.58 9.13 11.42
CA GLN A 177 -21.87 7.82 12.06
C GLN A 177 -23.27 7.28 11.77
N GLU A 178 -24.31 8.11 11.86
CA GLU A 178 -25.70 7.69 11.63
C GLU A 178 -25.91 7.28 10.18
N ARG A 179 -25.27 7.98 9.25
CA ARG A 179 -25.33 7.67 7.82
C ARG A 179 -24.62 6.35 7.52
N VAL A 180 -23.42 6.15 8.05
CA VAL A 180 -22.69 4.88 7.91
C VAL A 180 -23.55 3.71 8.40
N ILE A 181 -24.11 3.83 9.61
CA ILE A 181 -25.00 2.80 10.19
C ILE A 181 -26.20 2.56 9.29
N SER A 182 -26.89 3.62 8.85
CA SER A 182 -28.06 3.52 7.99
C SER A 182 -27.76 2.85 6.65
N GLU A 183 -26.63 3.15 6.01
CA GLU A 183 -26.30 2.55 4.71
C GLU A 183 -25.96 1.06 4.85
N PHE A 184 -25.22 0.67 5.89
CA PHE A 184 -24.99 -0.75 6.18
C PHE A 184 -26.26 -1.50 6.64
N GLN A 185 -27.21 -0.83 7.29
CA GLN A 185 -28.53 -1.40 7.57
C GLN A 185 -29.36 -1.62 6.30
N LYS A 186 -29.37 -0.65 5.37
CA LYS A 186 -30.04 -0.80 4.07
C LYS A 186 -29.46 -1.93 3.25
N ALA A 187 -28.14 -2.14 3.34
CA ALA A 187 -27.45 -3.26 2.70
C ALA A 187 -27.70 -4.62 3.41
N GLY A 188 -28.38 -4.63 4.56
CA GLY A 188 -28.67 -5.85 5.32
C GLY A 188 -27.49 -6.40 6.13
N ILE A 189 -26.38 -5.65 6.21
CA ILE A 189 -25.19 -6.04 6.97
C ILE A 189 -25.39 -5.78 8.46
N LEU A 190 -26.09 -4.70 8.80
CA LEU A 190 -26.42 -4.33 10.17
C LEU A 190 -27.91 -4.54 10.47
N GLN A 191 -28.21 -5.01 11.68
CA GLN A 191 -29.58 -5.10 12.17
C GLN A 191 -30.15 -3.71 12.50
N SER A 192 -31.48 -3.59 12.43
CA SER A 192 -32.18 -2.39 12.89
C SER A 192 -32.25 -2.34 14.44
N GLY A 193 -32.43 -1.14 14.99
CA GLY A 193 -32.59 -0.96 16.44
C GLY A 193 -31.31 -1.18 17.26
N LEU A 194 -30.14 -0.83 16.70
CA LEU A 194 -28.86 -0.91 17.42
C LEU A 194 -28.91 -0.04 18.69
N PRO A 195 -28.28 -0.48 19.81
CA PRO A 195 -28.08 0.35 20.98
C PRO A 195 -27.27 1.62 20.65
N ALA A 196 -27.19 2.56 21.61
CA ALA A 196 -26.40 3.78 21.43
C ALA A 196 -24.92 3.46 21.17
N LEU A 197 -24.31 4.17 20.21
CA LEU A 197 -22.88 4.09 19.94
C LEU A 197 -22.09 4.73 21.09
N GLU A 198 -21.15 3.99 21.66
CA GLU A 198 -20.32 4.44 22.80
C GLU A 198 -18.94 4.90 22.35
N LYS A 199 -18.33 4.19 21.39
CA LYS A 199 -16.96 4.45 20.93
C LYS A 199 -16.79 4.10 19.45
N ILE A 200 -15.95 4.87 18.77
CA ILE A 200 -15.39 4.54 17.46
C ILE A 200 -13.92 4.21 17.67
N ASP A 201 -13.52 2.98 17.37
CA ASP A 201 -12.14 2.54 17.36
C ASP A 201 -11.61 2.49 15.94
N LEU A 202 -10.36 2.87 15.77
CA LEU A 202 -9.66 2.82 14.50
C LEU A 202 -8.38 2.00 14.71
N GLU A 203 -8.04 1.13 13.76
CA GLU A 203 -6.82 0.34 13.77
C GLU A 203 -6.30 0.24 12.33
N TYR A 204 -4.99 0.40 12.11
CA TYR A 204 -4.43 0.13 10.78
C TYR A 204 -4.62 -1.35 10.43
N VAL A 205 -4.89 -1.63 9.15
CA VAL A 205 -4.80 -3.00 8.64
C VAL A 205 -3.32 -3.40 8.72
N ASN A 206 -3.01 -4.38 9.57
CA ASN A 206 -1.64 -4.81 9.84
C ASN A 206 -1.07 -5.77 8.78
N GLU A 207 -1.93 -6.32 7.92
CA GLU A 207 -1.55 -7.26 6.86
C GLU A 207 -1.65 -6.57 5.49
N GLY A 208 -0.52 -6.49 4.79
CA GLY A 208 -0.40 -5.79 3.50
C GLY A 208 0.20 -4.40 3.64
N ASP A 209 1.31 -4.16 2.93
CA ASP A 209 1.99 -2.85 2.92
C ASP A 209 1.39 -1.86 1.91
N GLU A 210 0.18 -2.13 1.39
CA GLU A 210 -0.44 -1.25 0.40
C GLU A 210 -0.86 0.08 1.05
N THR A 211 -0.27 1.17 0.58
CA THR A 211 -0.65 2.53 0.95
C THR A 211 -1.09 3.29 -0.31
N HIS A 212 -1.94 4.32 -0.12
CA HIS A 212 -2.46 5.17 -1.20
C HIS A 212 -2.46 6.64 -0.81
N HIS A 213 -2.55 7.52 -1.80
CA HIS A 213 -2.88 8.93 -1.63
C HIS A 213 -2.01 9.61 -0.56
N PHE A 214 -0.72 9.66 -0.84
CA PHE A 214 0.36 10.12 0.03
C PHE A 214 0.66 9.17 1.19
N GLY A 215 0.71 7.87 0.94
CA GLY A 215 1.17 6.91 1.94
C GLY A 215 0.16 6.58 3.04
N LYS A 216 -1.14 6.89 2.83
CA LYS A 216 -2.22 6.58 3.76
C LYS A 216 -2.53 5.08 3.72
N LYS A 217 -2.63 4.46 4.89
CA LYS A 217 -2.96 3.05 5.06
C LYS A 217 -4.46 2.82 5.19
N PRO A 218 -4.99 1.68 4.70
CA PRO A 218 -6.32 1.21 5.06
C PRO A 218 -6.48 1.09 6.59
N VAL A 219 -7.68 1.38 7.08
CA VAL A 219 -8.02 1.39 8.51
C VAL A 219 -9.24 0.51 8.76
N VAL A 220 -9.15 -0.43 9.70
CA VAL A 220 -10.31 -1.10 10.27
C VAL A 220 -11.01 -0.15 11.23
N VAL A 221 -12.29 0.08 11.00
CA VAL A 221 -13.14 0.92 11.82
C VAL A 221 -14.07 0.02 12.62
N THR A 222 -14.07 0.16 13.94
CA THR A 222 -14.95 -0.59 14.84
C THR A 222 -15.89 0.37 15.56
N PHE A 223 -17.17 0.29 15.23
CA PHE A 223 -18.23 0.95 15.98
C PHE A 223 -18.60 0.07 17.18
N ILE A 224 -18.40 0.57 18.39
CA ILE A 224 -18.68 -0.13 19.64
C ILE A 224 -19.95 0.47 20.24
N PHE A 225 -20.99 -0.34 20.31
CA PHE A 225 -22.29 0.03 20.86
C PHE A 225 -22.42 -0.43 22.30
N SER A 226 -23.30 0.25 23.03
CA SER A 226 -23.70 -0.16 24.37
C SER A 226 -24.15 -1.62 24.40
N LYS A 227 -23.87 -2.29 25.53
CA LYS A 227 -24.03 -3.74 25.74
C LYS A 227 -23.01 -4.63 25.00
N GLY A 228 -21.90 -4.05 24.54
CA GLY A 228 -20.74 -4.81 24.04
C GLY A 228 -20.87 -5.32 22.60
N MET A 229 -21.86 -4.84 21.85
CA MET A 229 -22.00 -5.15 20.44
C MET A 229 -21.01 -4.30 19.63
N SER A 230 -20.37 -4.89 18.62
CA SER A 230 -19.45 -4.16 17.75
C SER A 230 -19.77 -4.42 16.27
N PHE A 231 -19.58 -3.39 15.44
CA PHE A 231 -19.63 -3.50 13.99
C PHE A 231 -18.29 -3.07 13.40
N LYS A 232 -17.75 -3.90 12.51
CA LYS A 232 -16.47 -3.66 11.85
C LYS A 232 -16.66 -3.44 10.35
N PHE A 233 -15.89 -2.52 9.80
CA PHE A 233 -15.76 -2.28 8.36
C PHE A 233 -14.35 -1.74 8.07
N VAL A 234 -13.91 -1.78 6.82
CA VAL A 234 -12.59 -1.28 6.39
C VAL A 234 -12.77 0.01 5.63
N CYS A 235 -12.08 1.07 6.05
CA CYS A 235 -11.96 2.31 5.31
C CYS A 235 -10.68 2.27 4.47
N LYS A 236 -10.81 2.31 3.14
CA LYS A 236 -9.69 2.43 2.22
C LYS A 236 -9.55 3.88 1.74
N PRO A 237 -8.34 4.47 1.73
CA PRO A 237 -8.12 5.85 1.31
C PRO A 237 -8.16 6.03 -0.21
N ARG A 238 -9.09 5.36 -0.92
CA ARG A 238 -9.23 5.40 -2.39
C ARG A 238 -10.67 5.19 -2.81
N ASP A 239 -11.00 5.53 -4.05
CA ASP A 239 -12.29 5.19 -4.67
C ASP A 239 -12.33 3.68 -4.98
N ALA A 240 -13.53 3.09 -4.96
CA ALA A 240 -13.78 1.66 -5.17
C ALA A 240 -14.98 1.44 -6.11
N LEU A 241 -15.23 2.39 -7.02
CA LEU A 241 -16.40 2.34 -7.90
C LEU A 241 -16.39 1.11 -8.82
N LEU A 242 -15.24 0.74 -9.38
CA LEU A 242 -15.16 -0.46 -10.22
C LEU A 242 -15.43 -1.72 -9.38
N ASP A 243 -14.85 -1.85 -8.19
CA ASP A 243 -15.14 -2.94 -7.26
C ASP A 243 -16.64 -3.05 -7.00
N GLN A 244 -17.28 -1.92 -6.67
CA GLN A 244 -18.71 -1.88 -6.40
C GLN A 244 -19.52 -2.40 -7.60
N LYS A 245 -19.13 -2.07 -8.83
CA LYS A 245 -19.80 -2.53 -10.04
C LYS A 245 -19.56 -4.01 -10.33
N VAL A 246 -18.37 -4.53 -10.02
CA VAL A 246 -18.06 -5.97 -10.17
C VAL A 246 -18.84 -6.79 -9.14
N ILE A 247 -18.92 -6.33 -7.89
CA ILE A 247 -19.73 -7.01 -6.87
C ILE A 247 -21.24 -6.92 -7.18
N GLU A 248 -21.71 -5.82 -7.76
CA GLU A 248 -23.08 -5.72 -8.27
C GLU A 248 -23.36 -6.71 -9.40
N LEU A 249 -22.40 -6.90 -10.33
CA LEU A 249 -22.49 -7.94 -11.35
C LEU A 249 -22.60 -9.33 -10.72
N PHE A 250 -21.83 -9.63 -9.66
CA PHE A 250 -21.93 -10.90 -8.95
C PHE A 250 -23.34 -11.13 -8.37
N ARG A 251 -23.95 -10.10 -7.76
CA ARG A 251 -25.34 -10.18 -7.28
C ARG A 251 -26.32 -10.48 -8.41
N GLN A 252 -26.18 -9.81 -9.56
CA GLN A 252 -27.03 -10.02 -10.72
C GLN A 252 -26.91 -11.44 -11.29
N ILE A 253 -25.68 -11.97 -11.36
CA ILE A 253 -25.44 -13.36 -11.76
C ILE A 253 -26.08 -14.33 -10.77
N ASN A 254 -25.94 -14.12 -9.46
CA ASN A 254 -26.53 -14.99 -8.44
C ASN A 254 -28.06 -15.06 -8.51
N GLN A 255 -28.71 -13.97 -8.94
CA GLN A 255 -30.15 -13.88 -9.14
C GLN A 255 -30.66 -14.61 -10.40
N LEU A 256 -29.78 -15.04 -11.31
CA LEU A 256 -30.18 -15.82 -12.48
C LEU A 256 -30.75 -17.19 -12.06
N PRO A 257 -31.77 -17.70 -12.77
CA PRO A 257 -32.26 -19.07 -12.60
C PRO A 257 -31.13 -20.11 -12.74
N PRO A 258 -31.17 -21.26 -12.05
CA PRO A 258 -30.12 -22.29 -12.15
C PRO A 258 -29.82 -22.78 -13.57
N SER A 259 -30.83 -22.80 -14.45
CA SER A 259 -30.67 -23.14 -15.87
C SER A 259 -29.79 -22.14 -16.64
N GLN A 260 -29.61 -20.92 -16.12
CA GLN A 260 -28.87 -19.82 -16.72
C GLN A 260 -27.51 -19.52 -16.04
N LYS A 261 -27.18 -20.19 -14.93
CA LYS A 261 -25.88 -20.07 -14.24
C LYS A 261 -24.90 -21.18 -14.66
N SER A 262 -23.62 -20.86 -14.87
CA SER A 262 -22.59 -21.86 -15.18
C SER A 262 -22.10 -22.63 -13.96
N SER A 263 -22.41 -22.13 -12.77
CA SER A 263 -22.15 -22.78 -11.49
C SER A 263 -23.44 -22.92 -10.70
N THR A 264 -23.51 -23.98 -9.89
CA THR A 264 -24.55 -24.15 -8.86
C THR A 264 -24.25 -23.35 -7.59
N HIS A 265 -23.03 -22.84 -7.47
CA HIS A 265 -22.60 -22.03 -6.34
C HIS A 265 -22.71 -20.55 -6.67
N ASP A 266 -23.23 -19.79 -5.72
CA ASP A 266 -23.25 -18.34 -5.82
C ASP A 266 -21.84 -17.76 -5.68
N LEU A 267 -21.62 -16.66 -6.41
CA LEU A 267 -20.45 -15.81 -6.34
C LEU A 267 -20.46 -15.00 -5.02
N PRO A 268 -19.29 -14.66 -4.48
CA PRO A 268 -19.20 -13.86 -3.26
C PRO A 268 -19.80 -12.47 -3.47
N THR A 269 -20.51 -11.95 -2.47
CA THR A 269 -21.03 -10.58 -2.51
C THR A 269 -20.80 -9.90 -1.17
N TYR A 270 -20.42 -8.63 -1.19
CA TYR A 270 -20.23 -7.81 0.00
C TYR A 270 -20.59 -6.35 -0.28
N THR A 271 -20.60 -5.52 0.75
CA THR A 271 -20.99 -4.12 0.65
C THR A 271 -19.77 -3.20 0.51
N ILE A 272 -19.83 -2.29 -0.48
CA ILE A 272 -18.87 -1.18 -0.63
C ILE A 272 -19.68 0.11 -0.75
N LEU A 273 -19.37 1.08 0.10
CA LEU A 273 -19.91 2.45 0.08
C LEU A 273 -18.81 3.40 -0.40
N SER A 274 -19.19 4.40 -1.21
CA SER A 274 -18.24 5.39 -1.75
C SER A 274 -18.68 6.83 -1.38
N PRO A 275 -18.43 7.28 -0.13
CA PRO A 275 -18.86 8.60 0.36
C PRO A 275 -18.53 9.75 -0.59
N SER A 276 -17.34 9.70 -1.20
CA SER A 276 -16.78 10.72 -2.10
C SER A 276 -17.60 11.01 -3.37
N LYS A 277 -18.62 10.19 -3.69
CA LYS A 277 -19.47 10.36 -4.88
C LYS A 277 -20.89 10.83 -4.56
N GLU A 278 -21.25 10.90 -3.28
CA GLU A 278 -22.59 11.21 -2.82
C GLU A 278 -22.59 12.57 -2.11
N THR A 279 -23.45 13.49 -2.54
CA THR A 279 -23.52 14.87 -2.00
C THR A 279 -24.02 14.94 -0.56
N SER A 280 -24.54 13.83 -0.02
CA SER A 280 -25.08 13.75 1.33
C SER A 280 -24.04 13.50 2.42
N TRP A 281 -22.78 13.22 2.06
CA TRP A 281 -21.72 12.98 3.02
C TRP A 281 -20.99 14.27 3.34
N GLU A 282 -20.78 14.53 4.63
CA GLU A 282 -20.00 15.68 5.05
C GLU A 282 -18.52 15.28 5.04
N MET A 283 -17.82 15.67 3.97
CA MET A 283 -16.41 15.34 3.76
C MET A 283 -15.51 16.27 4.58
N ILE A 284 -14.52 15.69 5.26
CA ILE A 284 -13.46 16.43 5.94
C ILE A 284 -12.46 16.95 4.90
N GLU A 285 -12.01 18.19 5.08
CA GLU A 285 -11.01 18.81 4.21
C GLU A 285 -9.75 17.95 4.10
N ASP A 286 -9.24 17.80 2.87
CA ASP A 286 -8.04 17.02 2.53
C ASP A 286 -8.05 15.53 2.94
N LEU A 287 -9.21 14.98 3.33
CA LEU A 287 -9.35 13.55 3.57
C LEU A 287 -9.06 12.76 2.29
N GLY A 288 -9.41 13.34 1.12
CA GLY A 288 -9.31 12.69 -0.18
C GLY A 288 -10.46 11.72 -0.42
N PRO A 289 -10.42 10.98 -1.54
CA PRO A 289 -11.40 9.94 -1.79
C PRO A 289 -11.24 8.80 -0.78
N ILE A 290 -12.36 8.34 -0.21
CA ILE A 290 -12.42 7.13 0.61
C ILE A 290 -13.53 6.20 0.13
N SER A 291 -13.40 4.93 0.50
CA SER A 291 -14.42 3.89 0.35
C SER A 291 -14.53 3.08 1.65
N LEU A 292 -15.74 2.66 1.98
CA LEU A 292 -16.05 1.87 3.18
C LEU A 292 -16.49 0.47 2.75
N TRP A 293 -15.79 -0.53 3.22
CA TRP A 293 -15.92 -1.92 2.81
C TRP A 293 -16.43 -2.75 3.97
N GLU A 294 -17.39 -3.62 3.73
CA GLU A 294 -17.76 -4.67 4.68
C GLU A 294 -16.52 -5.43 5.15
N PHE A 295 -16.41 -5.64 6.46
CA PHE A 295 -15.29 -6.39 7.02
C PHE A 295 -15.44 -7.87 6.71
N ILE A 296 -14.46 -8.45 6.02
CA ILE A 296 -14.43 -9.87 5.67
C ILE A 296 -13.53 -10.58 6.68
N ASP A 297 -14.13 -11.40 7.55
CA ASP A 297 -13.39 -12.23 8.50
C ASP A 297 -13.01 -13.58 7.86
N GLY A 298 -11.84 -13.61 7.23
CA GLY A 298 -11.36 -14.76 6.47
C GLY A 298 -9.86 -15.01 6.64
N LYS A 299 -9.42 -16.19 6.19
CA LYS A 299 -7.99 -16.53 6.11
C LYS A 299 -7.43 -16.13 4.75
N HIS A 300 -6.22 -15.56 4.75
CA HIS A 300 -5.43 -15.37 3.54
C HIS A 300 -4.42 -16.50 3.34
N PRO A 301 -4.12 -16.89 2.10
CA PRO A 301 -2.95 -17.70 1.82
C PRO A 301 -1.66 -16.99 2.24
N SER A 302 -0.67 -17.75 2.68
CA SER A 302 0.64 -17.18 2.94
C SER A 302 1.29 -16.66 1.65
N HIS A 303 2.24 -15.73 1.76
CA HIS A 303 2.84 -15.00 0.63
C HIS A 303 3.60 -15.84 -0.42
N LYS A 304 3.64 -17.16 -0.25
CA LYS A 304 4.28 -18.12 -1.17
C LYS A 304 3.30 -19.12 -1.78
N GLN A 305 2.02 -19.07 -1.40
CA GLN A 305 1.01 -20.02 -1.84
C GLN A 305 0.09 -19.37 -2.88
N SER A 306 -0.18 -20.06 -3.99
CA SER A 306 -1.31 -19.72 -4.86
C SER A 306 -2.64 -20.09 -4.17
N ALA A 307 -3.76 -19.56 -4.68
CA ALA A 307 -5.09 -19.97 -4.21
C ALA A 307 -5.29 -21.50 -4.27
N HIS A 308 -4.82 -22.16 -5.34
CA HIS A 308 -4.85 -23.61 -5.47
C HIS A 308 -3.98 -24.30 -4.41
N SER A 309 -2.74 -23.83 -4.24
CA SER A 309 -1.83 -24.36 -3.22
C SER A 309 -2.42 -24.27 -1.82
N PHE A 310 -3.15 -23.20 -1.50
CA PHE A 310 -3.86 -23.05 -0.24
C PHE A 310 -5.02 -24.04 -0.11
N ILE A 311 -5.85 -24.19 -1.16
CA ILE A 311 -6.95 -25.17 -1.16
C ILE A 311 -6.41 -26.60 -0.94
N ASP A 312 -5.33 -26.97 -1.62
CA ASP A 312 -4.72 -28.30 -1.51
C ASP A 312 -4.14 -28.59 -0.11
N GLN A 313 -3.51 -27.59 0.51
CA GLN A 313 -2.72 -27.78 1.74
C GLN A 313 -3.52 -27.51 3.02
N ASP A 314 -4.40 -26.52 2.98
CA ASP A 314 -5.00 -25.92 4.17
C ASP A 314 -6.52 -26.16 4.27
N VAL A 315 -7.14 -26.77 3.25
CA VAL A 315 -8.57 -27.11 3.23
C VAL A 315 -8.78 -28.63 3.19
N SER A 316 -9.75 -29.12 3.98
CA SER A 316 -10.15 -30.54 3.99
C SER A 316 -10.59 -31.03 2.61
N LYS A 317 -10.15 -32.23 2.21
CA LYS A 317 -10.43 -32.84 0.89
C LYS A 317 -11.90 -32.79 0.44
N GLU A 318 -12.83 -32.97 1.37
CA GLU A 318 -14.27 -32.92 1.09
C GLU A 318 -14.74 -31.55 0.56
N LYS A 319 -14.07 -30.48 0.96
CA LYS A 319 -14.42 -29.08 0.63
C LYS A 319 -13.62 -28.53 -0.55
N GLN A 320 -12.50 -29.17 -0.91
CA GLN A 320 -11.64 -28.74 -2.01
C GLN A 320 -12.41 -28.66 -3.33
N ALA A 321 -13.25 -29.66 -3.64
CA ALA A 321 -14.03 -29.69 -4.88
C ALA A 321 -14.97 -28.47 -5.02
N VAL A 322 -15.63 -28.08 -3.93
CA VAL A 322 -16.53 -26.89 -3.90
C VAL A 322 -15.73 -25.61 -4.11
N LEU A 323 -14.60 -25.46 -3.42
CA LEU A 323 -13.74 -24.29 -3.55
C LEU A 323 -13.13 -24.20 -4.95
N TYR A 324 -12.72 -25.31 -5.55
CA TYR A 324 -12.21 -25.31 -6.93
C TYR A 324 -13.28 -24.88 -7.95
N GLN A 325 -14.51 -25.33 -7.79
CA GLN A 325 -15.61 -24.90 -8.66
C GLN A 325 -15.89 -23.40 -8.50
N LYS A 326 -15.94 -22.89 -7.26
CA LYS A 326 -16.09 -21.46 -6.98
C LYS A 326 -14.93 -20.64 -7.55
N LEU A 327 -13.68 -21.09 -7.37
CA LEU A 327 -12.49 -20.41 -7.87
C LEU A 327 -12.46 -20.34 -9.39
N ASN A 328 -12.76 -21.45 -10.08
CA ASN A 328 -12.77 -21.49 -11.54
C ASN A 328 -13.89 -20.65 -12.14
N HIS A 329 -15.08 -20.63 -11.52
CA HIS A 329 -16.19 -19.77 -11.97
C HIS A 329 -15.86 -18.29 -11.78
N LEU A 330 -15.28 -17.94 -10.63
CA LEU A 330 -14.82 -16.59 -10.34
C LEU A 330 -13.73 -16.13 -11.34
N ASP A 331 -12.71 -16.97 -11.56
CA ASP A 331 -11.62 -16.68 -12.49
C ASP A 331 -12.12 -16.52 -13.94
N ALA A 332 -13.07 -17.35 -14.38
CA ALA A 332 -13.67 -17.22 -15.70
C ALA A 332 -14.35 -15.86 -15.89
N ILE A 333 -15.12 -15.38 -14.90
CA ILE A 333 -15.81 -14.08 -14.97
C ILE A 333 -14.81 -12.93 -14.94
N LEU A 334 -13.88 -12.94 -13.98
CA LEU A 334 -12.89 -11.87 -13.82
C LEU A 334 -11.92 -11.80 -15.01
N THR A 335 -11.57 -12.94 -15.62
CA THR A 335 -10.79 -13.01 -16.86
C THR A 335 -11.56 -12.36 -18.00
N GLN A 336 -12.87 -12.62 -18.13
CA GLN A 336 -13.67 -11.93 -19.13
C GLN A 336 -13.61 -10.41 -18.91
N LEU A 337 -13.76 -9.92 -17.68
CA LEU A 337 -13.68 -8.49 -17.37
C LEU A 337 -12.28 -7.88 -17.49
N SER A 338 -11.23 -8.68 -17.74
CA SER A 338 -9.83 -8.24 -17.75
C SER A 338 -9.36 -7.66 -16.40
N ILE A 339 -9.94 -8.13 -15.30
CA ILE A 339 -9.50 -7.76 -13.94
C ILE A 339 -8.19 -8.51 -13.64
N SER A 340 -7.21 -7.80 -13.11
CA SER A 340 -5.83 -8.26 -12.98
C SER A 340 -5.23 -7.87 -11.62
N ASP A 341 -3.96 -8.23 -11.39
CA ASP A 341 -3.28 -8.08 -10.08
C ASP A 341 -4.00 -8.79 -8.92
N LEU A 342 -4.81 -9.81 -9.24
CA LEU A 342 -5.40 -10.69 -8.25
C LEU A 342 -4.34 -11.67 -7.76
N THR A 343 -3.63 -11.27 -6.71
CA THR A 343 -2.65 -12.12 -6.03
C THR A 343 -3.30 -12.84 -4.85
N PHE A 344 -2.54 -13.70 -4.17
CA PHE A 344 -3.00 -14.34 -2.94
C PHE A 344 -3.41 -13.32 -1.85
N ALA A 345 -2.85 -12.11 -1.88
CA ALA A 345 -3.15 -11.05 -0.92
C ALA A 345 -4.56 -10.47 -1.11
N ASN A 346 -5.16 -10.65 -2.28
CA ASN A 346 -6.45 -10.09 -2.65
C ASN A 346 -7.58 -11.12 -2.55
N ILE A 347 -7.37 -12.25 -1.86
CA ILE A 347 -8.35 -13.33 -1.75
C ILE A 347 -8.47 -13.78 -0.29
N PHE A 348 -9.70 -13.75 0.22
CA PHE A 348 -10.04 -14.35 1.51
C PHE A 348 -10.74 -15.69 1.32
N PHE A 349 -10.41 -16.62 2.20
CA PHE A 349 -11.14 -17.87 2.38
C PHE A 349 -11.96 -17.78 3.66
N VAL A 350 -13.29 -17.83 3.52
CA VAL A 350 -14.24 -17.59 4.62
C VAL A 350 -15.02 -18.86 4.90
N ALA A 351 -15.47 -19.01 6.16
CA ALA A 351 -16.31 -20.11 6.59
C ALA A 351 -15.76 -21.50 6.22
N LEU A 352 -14.44 -21.68 6.29
CA LEU A 352 -13.74 -22.92 5.93
C LEU A 352 -14.21 -24.14 6.74
N ASP A 353 -14.71 -23.93 7.95
CA ASP A 353 -15.26 -24.97 8.81
C ASP A 353 -16.75 -25.28 8.52
N SER A 354 -17.44 -24.46 7.71
CA SER A 354 -18.83 -24.68 7.31
C SER A 354 -18.96 -25.60 6.09
N ASP A 355 -20.18 -26.07 5.81
CA ASP A 355 -20.51 -26.83 4.59
C ASP A 355 -20.53 -25.95 3.31
N HIS A 356 -20.42 -24.64 3.47
CA HIS A 356 -20.45 -23.65 2.40
C HIS A 356 -19.23 -22.73 2.48
N PRO A 357 -18.01 -23.26 2.27
CA PRO A 357 -16.82 -22.44 2.29
C PRO A 357 -16.84 -21.46 1.10
N GLU A 358 -16.31 -20.26 1.32
CA GLU A 358 -16.36 -19.17 0.34
C GLU A 358 -14.97 -18.65 0.00
N ILE A 359 -14.85 -18.14 -1.23
CA ILE A 359 -13.69 -17.43 -1.74
C ILE A 359 -14.17 -16.02 -2.04
N VAL A 360 -13.61 -15.03 -1.36
CA VAL A 360 -14.01 -13.63 -1.50
C VAL A 360 -12.81 -12.85 -2.04
N PRO A 361 -12.80 -12.47 -3.32
CA PRO A 361 -11.78 -11.59 -3.83
C PRO A 361 -12.07 -10.15 -3.38
N ILE A 362 -11.01 -9.39 -3.18
CA ILE A 362 -11.04 -7.94 -2.97
C ILE A 362 -10.16 -7.27 -4.01
N ASP A 363 -10.18 -5.94 -4.05
CA ASP A 363 -9.29 -5.12 -4.90
C ASP A 363 -9.39 -5.46 -6.39
N LEU A 364 -10.63 -5.36 -6.89
CA LEU A 364 -11.06 -5.68 -8.24
C LEU A 364 -10.94 -4.47 -9.18
N GLU A 365 -10.33 -3.36 -8.74
CA GLU A 365 -10.29 -2.10 -9.49
C GLU A 365 -9.26 -2.05 -10.63
N ASN A 366 -8.35 -3.03 -10.71
CA ASN A 366 -7.24 -2.99 -11.65
C ASN A 366 -7.54 -3.76 -12.94
N ILE A 367 -7.56 -3.04 -14.07
CA ILE A 367 -7.80 -3.63 -15.39
C ILE A 367 -6.50 -3.67 -16.19
N GLN A 368 -6.16 -4.87 -16.69
CA GLN A 368 -5.14 -5.04 -17.71
C GLN A 368 -5.75 -5.68 -18.95
N TRP A 369 -6.12 -4.82 -19.91
CA TRP A 369 -6.78 -5.21 -21.14
C TRP A 369 -6.02 -6.34 -21.87
N GLY A 370 -6.71 -7.44 -22.15
CA GLY A 370 -6.17 -8.56 -22.92
C GLY A 370 -5.24 -9.48 -22.14
N LYS A 371 -5.08 -9.29 -20.82
CA LYS A 371 -4.36 -10.24 -19.96
C LYS A 371 -5.36 -11.08 -19.14
N PRO A 372 -5.13 -12.39 -18.98
CA PRO A 372 -5.93 -13.21 -18.08
C PRO A 372 -5.67 -12.81 -16.63
N THR A 373 -6.58 -13.19 -15.72
CA THR A 373 -6.30 -12.97 -14.30
C THR A 373 -5.12 -13.83 -13.82
N GLN A 374 -4.54 -13.44 -12.68
CA GLN A 374 -3.46 -14.18 -12.04
C GLN A 374 -3.96 -15.19 -10.99
N LEU A 375 -5.27 -15.34 -10.81
CA LEU A 375 -5.85 -16.36 -9.93
C LEU A 375 -5.44 -17.77 -10.34
N LYS A 376 -5.10 -17.95 -11.63
CA LYS A 376 -4.70 -19.23 -12.24
C LYS A 376 -5.70 -20.33 -11.90
N GLY A 377 -7.01 -20.03 -12.00
CA GLY A 377 -8.03 -21.06 -12.18
C GLY A 377 -7.61 -21.98 -13.31
N HIS A 378 -8.14 -23.20 -13.37
CA HIS A 378 -8.10 -23.97 -14.61
C HIS A 378 -9.22 -23.43 -15.52
N PRO A 379 -8.99 -22.38 -16.35
CA PRO A 379 -10.07 -21.62 -16.96
C PRO A 379 -10.73 -22.43 -18.08
N GLU A 380 -10.00 -23.41 -18.60
CA GLU A 380 -10.43 -24.37 -19.62
C GLU A 380 -11.58 -25.28 -19.15
N GLN A 381 -12.02 -25.20 -17.89
CA GLN A 381 -13.07 -26.06 -17.33
C GLN A 381 -14.45 -25.39 -17.16
N VAL A 382 -14.57 -24.04 -17.24
CA VAL A 382 -15.86 -23.36 -17.03
C VAL A 382 -16.30 -22.60 -18.28
N HIS A 383 -17.34 -23.11 -18.94
CA HIS A 383 -18.03 -22.40 -20.01
C HIS A 383 -19.13 -21.52 -19.42
N LEU A 384 -18.91 -20.21 -19.38
CA LEU A 384 -19.92 -19.23 -18.94
C LEU A 384 -21.15 -19.29 -19.84
N LYS A 385 -22.34 -19.22 -19.25
CA LYS A 385 -23.60 -19.29 -19.99
C LYS A 385 -23.91 -17.96 -20.67
N PRO A 386 -24.75 -17.97 -21.74
CA PRO A 386 -25.06 -16.76 -22.50
C PRO A 386 -25.58 -15.60 -21.65
N GLN A 387 -26.38 -15.86 -20.62
CA GLN A 387 -26.93 -14.83 -19.73
C GLN A 387 -25.86 -14.19 -18.85
N GLU A 388 -24.92 -14.98 -18.32
CA GLU A 388 -23.76 -14.44 -17.59
C GLU A 388 -22.88 -13.60 -18.51
N LEU A 389 -22.60 -14.11 -19.72
CA LEU A 389 -21.83 -13.38 -20.74
C LEU A 389 -22.49 -12.05 -21.13
N GLN A 390 -23.83 -12.01 -21.20
CA GLN A 390 -24.57 -10.78 -21.46
C GLN A 390 -24.36 -9.76 -20.34
N LEU A 391 -24.55 -10.14 -19.07
CA LEU A 391 -24.34 -9.24 -17.92
C LEU A 391 -22.89 -8.73 -17.87
N ILE A 392 -21.92 -9.61 -18.16
CA ILE A 392 -20.50 -9.22 -18.28
C ILE A 392 -20.30 -8.21 -19.41
N SER A 393 -20.93 -8.40 -20.57
CA SER A 393 -20.86 -7.46 -21.70
C SER A 393 -21.43 -6.09 -21.33
N GLU A 394 -22.58 -6.06 -20.65
CA GLU A 394 -23.23 -4.83 -20.19
C GLU A 394 -22.34 -4.05 -19.21
N LEU A 395 -21.59 -4.73 -18.34
CA LEU A 395 -20.60 -4.06 -17.48
C LEU A 395 -19.41 -3.57 -18.31
N LYS A 396 -18.87 -4.38 -19.23
CA LYS A 396 -17.74 -4.00 -20.09
C LYS A 396 -18.00 -2.74 -20.90
N GLU A 397 -19.22 -2.58 -21.42
CA GLU A 397 -19.62 -1.38 -22.16
C GLU A 397 -19.62 -0.12 -21.27
N LYS A 398 -19.84 -0.26 -19.96
CA LYS A 398 -19.83 0.84 -18.99
C LYS A 398 -18.43 1.17 -18.50
N ILE A 399 -17.50 0.20 -18.45
CA ILE A 399 -16.14 0.39 -17.93
C ILE A 399 -15.42 1.64 -18.51
N PRO A 400 -15.46 1.93 -19.83
CA PRO A 400 -14.82 3.14 -20.38
C PRO A 400 -15.33 4.47 -19.83
N SER A 401 -16.54 4.49 -19.25
CA SER A 401 -17.14 5.64 -18.58
C SER A 401 -16.85 5.71 -17.08
N LEU A 402 -16.27 4.64 -16.52
CA LEU A 402 -15.83 4.58 -15.13
C LEU A 402 -14.37 5.02 -15.03
N ILE A 403 -14.00 5.51 -13.86
CA ILE A 403 -12.60 5.72 -13.50
C ILE A 403 -12.06 4.34 -13.12
N ILE A 404 -11.03 3.88 -13.84
CA ILE A 404 -10.38 2.59 -13.57
C ILE A 404 -8.94 2.83 -13.10
N ARG A 405 -8.45 1.99 -12.18
CA ARG A 405 -7.07 2.06 -11.72
C ARG A 405 -6.18 1.30 -12.70
N ILE A 406 -5.03 1.90 -13.02
CA ILE A 406 -4.02 1.31 -13.91
C ILE A 406 -2.74 1.13 -13.10
N LEU A 407 -2.25 -0.10 -12.98
CA LEU A 407 -0.98 -0.35 -12.33
C LEU A 407 0.18 -0.39 -13.35
N PRO A 408 1.22 0.47 -13.19
CA PRO A 408 2.37 0.45 -14.08
C PRO A 408 3.29 -0.75 -13.79
N LEU A 409 3.27 -1.24 -12.56
CA LEU A 409 3.98 -2.42 -12.06
C LEU A 409 3.07 -3.13 -11.07
N GLY A 410 3.28 -4.43 -10.82
CA GLY A 410 2.55 -5.15 -9.79
C GLY A 410 2.79 -4.53 -8.41
N THR A 411 1.78 -4.55 -7.55
CA THR A 411 1.84 -3.90 -6.23
C THR A 411 3.04 -4.38 -5.40
N GLN A 412 3.35 -5.68 -5.45
CA GLN A 412 4.52 -6.25 -4.77
C GLN A 412 5.86 -5.74 -5.31
N ASP A 413 5.97 -5.54 -6.63
CA ASP A 413 7.20 -4.97 -7.21
C ASP A 413 7.41 -3.55 -6.67
N LEU A 414 6.36 -2.74 -6.61
CA LEU A 414 6.43 -1.37 -6.12
C LEU A 414 6.81 -1.28 -4.64
N LEU A 415 6.43 -2.25 -3.83
CA LEU A 415 6.73 -2.29 -2.39
C LEU A 415 8.13 -2.81 -2.08
N VAL A 416 8.65 -3.75 -2.89
CA VAL A 416 9.97 -4.37 -2.68
C VAL A 416 11.12 -3.49 -3.17
N PHE A 417 10.88 -2.66 -4.19
CA PHE A 417 11.91 -1.82 -4.79
C PHE A 417 11.84 -0.38 -4.23
N GLY A 418 12.96 0.11 -3.69
CA GLY A 418 13.06 1.44 -3.08
C GLY A 418 14.23 1.59 -2.11
N SER A 419 15.01 0.53 -1.89
CA SER A 419 16.14 0.54 -0.95
C SER A 419 17.25 1.52 -1.31
N THR A 420 17.34 1.95 -2.58
CA THR A 420 18.36 2.91 -3.06
C THR A 420 17.80 3.87 -4.13
N HIS A 421 18.43 5.03 -4.31
CA HIS A 421 18.07 5.99 -5.36
C HIS A 421 18.20 5.38 -6.77
N LYS A 422 19.19 4.51 -7.00
CA LYS A 422 19.34 3.80 -8.27
C LYS A 422 18.14 2.89 -8.56
N THR A 423 17.65 2.18 -7.54
CA THR A 423 16.43 1.36 -7.70
C THR A 423 15.19 2.20 -7.99
N ASN A 424 15.14 3.46 -7.53
CA ASN A 424 14.02 4.36 -7.84
C ASN A 424 14.04 4.79 -9.31
N GLU A 425 15.21 5.12 -9.87
CA GLU A 425 15.36 5.47 -11.29
C GLU A 425 14.97 4.29 -12.19
N ASP A 426 15.47 3.09 -11.88
CA ASP A 426 15.13 1.85 -12.58
C ASP A 426 13.62 1.58 -12.53
N LEU A 427 12.99 1.79 -11.36
CA LEU A 427 11.55 1.63 -11.18
C LEU A 427 10.76 2.57 -12.08
N THR A 428 11.06 3.87 -12.04
CA THR A 428 10.32 4.86 -12.84
C THR A 428 10.45 4.58 -14.35
N THR A 429 11.62 4.10 -14.78
CA THR A 429 11.86 3.66 -16.16
C THR A 429 11.05 2.42 -16.51
N ARG A 430 11.07 1.38 -15.66
CA ARG A 430 10.29 0.15 -15.86
C ARG A 430 8.79 0.40 -15.85
N SER A 431 8.30 1.27 -14.98
CA SER A 431 6.90 1.71 -14.95
C SER A 431 6.47 2.33 -16.29
N THR A 432 7.28 3.25 -16.82
CA THR A 432 7.02 3.91 -18.10
C THR A 432 7.01 2.90 -19.27
N GLN A 433 8.01 2.00 -19.31
CA GLN A 433 8.08 0.95 -20.34
C GLN A 433 6.89 -0.01 -20.27
N ASN A 434 6.45 -0.37 -19.06
CA ASN A 434 5.31 -1.24 -18.87
C ASN A 434 3.99 -0.58 -19.27
N LEU A 435 3.78 0.70 -18.99
CA LEU A 435 2.63 1.43 -19.51
C LEU A 435 2.65 1.44 -21.05
N GLY A 436 3.82 1.62 -21.66
CA GLY A 436 4.00 1.49 -23.11
C GLY A 436 3.58 0.11 -23.66
N SER A 437 3.99 -0.98 -22.99
CA SER A 437 3.60 -2.35 -23.39
C SER A 437 2.11 -2.66 -23.17
N GLN A 438 1.44 -1.91 -22.28
CA GLN A 438 -0.01 -1.95 -22.09
C GLN A 438 -0.78 -1.09 -23.12
N GLY A 439 -0.10 -0.48 -24.09
CA GLY A 439 -0.72 0.26 -25.19
C GLY A 439 -0.92 1.76 -24.90
N TYR A 440 -0.34 2.28 -23.82
CA TYR A 440 -0.35 3.72 -23.54
C TYR A 440 0.73 4.46 -24.32
N THR A 441 0.38 5.65 -24.79
CA THR A 441 1.33 6.67 -25.24
C THR A 441 1.43 7.72 -24.16
N ILE A 442 2.63 7.88 -23.59
CA ILE A 442 2.89 8.84 -22.51
C ILE A 442 3.39 10.15 -23.15
N PHE A 443 2.67 11.25 -22.93
CA PHE A 443 3.01 12.57 -23.47
C PHE A 443 3.88 13.39 -22.52
N GLN A 444 3.86 13.07 -21.22
CA GLN A 444 4.57 13.78 -20.17
C GLN A 444 5.48 12.83 -19.36
N GLU A 445 6.44 12.21 -20.03
CA GLU A 445 7.31 11.17 -19.44
C GLU A 445 8.11 11.68 -18.22
N GLU A 446 8.73 12.85 -18.31
CA GLU A 446 9.54 13.40 -17.21
C GLU A 446 8.68 13.78 -16.00
N LEU A 447 7.48 14.30 -16.24
CA LEU A 447 6.53 14.55 -15.15
C LEU A 447 6.09 13.24 -14.50
N LEU A 448 5.80 12.19 -15.30
CA LEU A 448 5.44 10.88 -14.78
C LEU A 448 6.55 10.31 -13.89
N LYS A 449 7.82 10.37 -14.32
CA LYS A 449 8.97 9.92 -13.50
C LYS A 449 9.06 10.69 -12.19
N LYS A 450 8.92 12.02 -12.21
CA LYS A 450 8.91 12.85 -11.01
C LYS A 450 7.79 12.45 -10.04
N LEU A 451 6.57 12.23 -10.55
CA LEU A 451 5.43 11.84 -9.74
C LEU A 451 5.60 10.42 -9.16
N LEU A 452 6.06 9.45 -9.97
CA LEU A 452 6.39 8.10 -9.50
C LEU A 452 7.43 8.12 -8.38
N LEU A 453 8.49 8.93 -8.53
CA LEU A 453 9.50 9.10 -7.49
C LEU A 453 8.89 9.67 -6.21
N LYS A 454 7.99 10.65 -6.33
CA LYS A 454 7.27 11.23 -5.19
C LYS A 454 6.45 10.16 -4.43
N ASP A 455 5.72 9.31 -5.13
CA ASP A 455 4.94 8.24 -4.50
C ASP A 455 5.86 7.18 -3.86
N ILE A 456 6.94 6.77 -4.52
CA ILE A 456 7.95 5.85 -3.93
C ILE A 456 8.55 6.42 -2.64
N LEU A 457 8.88 7.72 -2.62
CA LEU A 457 9.39 8.40 -1.43
C LEU A 457 8.33 8.62 -0.34
N ASN A 458 7.05 8.55 -0.68
CA ASN A 458 5.93 8.44 0.26
C ASN A 458 5.58 6.98 0.61
N SER A 459 6.41 6.01 0.22
CA SER A 459 6.12 4.57 0.38
C SER A 459 4.72 4.19 -0.13
N ASP A 460 4.31 4.86 -1.21
CA ASP A 460 2.97 4.88 -1.78
C ASP A 460 2.91 4.06 -3.07
N VAL A 461 1.76 3.48 -3.35
CA VAL A 461 1.49 2.83 -4.63
C VAL A 461 1.01 3.89 -5.62
N PRO A 462 1.72 4.11 -6.75
CA PRO A 462 1.34 5.05 -7.77
C PRO A 462 -0.14 4.98 -8.16
N TYR A 463 -0.84 6.10 -7.97
CA TYR A 463 -2.27 6.17 -8.23
C TYR A 463 -2.58 6.69 -9.63
N LEU A 464 -2.47 5.81 -10.61
CA LEU A 464 -2.78 6.07 -12.00
C LEU A 464 -4.21 5.65 -12.32
N THR A 465 -4.96 6.51 -13.01
CA THR A 465 -6.33 6.21 -13.43
C THR A 465 -6.57 6.45 -14.92
N GLU A 466 -7.44 5.65 -15.53
CA GLU A 466 -7.93 5.87 -16.89
C GLU A 466 -9.41 6.29 -16.87
N LEU A 467 -9.75 7.28 -17.70
CA LEU A 467 -11.13 7.63 -18.04
C LEU A 467 -11.20 7.95 -19.54
N GLN A 468 -12.10 7.30 -20.28
CA GLN A 468 -12.26 7.50 -21.73
C GLN A 468 -10.93 7.39 -22.50
N LYS A 469 -10.13 6.36 -22.19
CA LYS A 469 -8.77 6.12 -22.71
C LYS A 469 -7.71 7.16 -22.35
N VAL A 470 -8.05 8.21 -21.61
CA VAL A 470 -7.08 9.19 -21.13
C VAL A 470 -6.50 8.71 -19.80
N LEU A 471 -5.18 8.66 -19.71
CA LEU A 471 -4.44 8.26 -18.52
C LEU A 471 -4.09 9.50 -17.68
N TYR A 472 -4.41 9.45 -16.40
CA TYR A 472 -4.16 10.48 -15.40
C TYR A 472 -3.28 9.93 -14.28
N TYR A 473 -2.40 10.77 -13.75
CA TYR A 473 -1.78 10.57 -12.45
C TYR A 473 -2.66 11.26 -11.40
N GLY A 474 -3.35 10.49 -10.56
CA GLY A 474 -4.45 10.94 -9.73
C GLY A 474 -5.83 10.67 -10.34
N LEU A 475 -6.89 11.18 -9.67
CA LEU A 475 -8.26 11.15 -10.20
C LEU A 475 -8.43 12.14 -11.36
N PRO A 476 -9.27 11.89 -12.39
CA PRO A 476 -9.42 12.82 -13.52
C PRO A 476 -9.88 14.23 -13.16
N SER A 477 -10.56 14.42 -12.03
CA SER A 477 -11.05 15.73 -11.57
C SER A 477 -9.97 16.63 -10.96
N GLN A 478 -8.83 16.06 -10.54
CA GLN A 478 -7.79 16.77 -9.76
C GLN A 478 -6.36 16.42 -10.22
N GLY A 479 -6.20 15.27 -10.88
CA GLY A 479 -4.94 14.71 -11.33
C GLY A 479 -4.46 15.32 -12.64
N VAL A 480 -3.26 14.91 -13.03
CA VAL A 480 -2.61 15.41 -14.24
C VAL A 480 -2.75 14.40 -15.36
N ARG A 481 -3.20 14.84 -16.53
CA ARG A 481 -3.22 14.01 -17.75
C ARG A 481 -1.78 13.70 -18.17
N ILE A 482 -1.40 12.43 -18.21
CA ILE A 482 -0.03 12.01 -18.54
C ILE A 482 0.08 11.24 -19.86
N GLY A 483 -1.02 10.67 -20.36
CA GLY A 483 -1.00 9.84 -21.56
C GLY A 483 -2.39 9.47 -22.07
N GLU A 484 -2.43 8.60 -23.06
CA GLU A 484 -3.67 7.98 -23.55
C GLU A 484 -3.41 6.58 -24.13
N ARG A 485 -4.44 5.74 -24.10
CA ARG A 485 -4.42 4.39 -24.66
C ARG A 485 -4.81 4.41 -26.13
N LYS A 486 -4.03 3.70 -26.96
CA LYS A 486 -4.28 3.59 -28.42
C LYS A 486 -5.61 2.90 -28.75
#